data_AF-A0A2I1GQY9-F1
#
_entry.id   AF-A0A2I1GQY9-F1
#
_cell.length_a   1.000
_cell.length_b   1.000
_cell.length_c   1.000
_cell.angle_alpha   90.00
_cell.angle_beta   90.00
_cell.angle_gamma   90.00
#
_symmetry.space_group_name_H-M   'P 1'
#
loop_
_entity.id
_entity.type
_entity.pdbx_description
1 polymer ?
#
loop_
_entity_poly.entity_id
_entity_poly.type
_entity_poly.pdbx_seq_one_letter_code
_entity_poly.pdbx_strand_id
1 'polypeptide(L)'
;MSEETEFPKTVEGFGYRFNEKGELRDIETGGRFEFFYRTGDRYYNQRRYEELGDVIGEFIENELVEQYNLIRKIIPVELKDDNIAKSRIYMSDDAQECQTLLLLIQGSGVVRPGQWARQVIINDSLEVENVYLCVFDAALGTMFPYIRKAQELKWGIVIFNPNENYGSIMKDGEVRDRRIFGSESPQNHCLYVWDKFVTNARAKEILIVAHSYGGICTSYLLDQYADDFYKRVKGIALTDSVHSSGMIPTHSKLWFSKKAINWIKSDLPMNDPIREANQFYGCNCFSAGHHKHEYTSGVAIEPVFEFLQFRARGNKEITNQKNETSEQSVTNNNEDDKESRVVKSFNEETKLQTQNGSESITHEKGTNDMEIDELPEATNKTSSENDTKLDSSSAMETEATSSEKDTKATEESQLLS
;
A
#
# COMPACT_ATOMS: atom_id res chain seq x y z
N MET A 1 -25.42 14.22 -28.35
CA MET A 1 -25.53 13.38 -27.12
C MET A 1 -24.63 12.20 -27.37
N SER A 2 -23.55 12.04 -26.59
CA SER A 2 -22.83 10.77 -26.53
C SER A 2 -23.74 9.75 -25.89
N GLU A 3 -23.84 8.54 -26.44
CA GLU A 3 -24.47 7.43 -25.72
C GLU A 3 -23.67 7.18 -24.44
N GLU A 4 -24.35 7.22 -23.29
CA GLU A 4 -23.74 6.83 -22.03
C GLU A 4 -23.37 5.36 -22.14
N THR A 5 -22.07 5.08 -22.11
CA THR A 5 -21.57 3.71 -22.16
C THR A 5 -21.87 3.06 -20.82
N GLU A 6 -22.97 2.29 -20.76
CA GLU A 6 -23.30 1.52 -19.56
C GLU A 6 -22.34 0.35 -19.41
N PHE A 7 -21.62 0.32 -18.29
CA PHE A 7 -20.69 -0.77 -17.95
C PHE A 7 -21.37 -1.83 -17.08
N PRO A 8 -20.92 -3.10 -17.14
CA PRO A 8 -21.41 -4.16 -16.27
C PRO A 8 -21.19 -3.87 -14.78
N LYS A 9 -21.99 -4.50 -13.91
CA LYS A 9 -21.96 -4.30 -12.45
C LYS A 9 -21.45 -5.52 -11.65
N THR A 10 -20.94 -6.54 -12.34
CA THR A 10 -20.34 -7.75 -11.75
C THR A 10 -19.09 -8.13 -12.52
N VAL A 11 -18.14 -8.82 -11.87
CA VAL A 11 -16.85 -9.21 -12.48
C VAL A 11 -17.10 -10.11 -13.69
N GLU A 12 -18.08 -11.00 -13.57
CA GLU A 12 -18.56 -11.90 -14.63
C GLU A 12 -19.20 -11.14 -15.79
N GLY A 13 -19.87 -10.02 -15.50
CA GLY A 13 -20.44 -9.14 -16.52
C GLY A 13 -19.37 -8.47 -17.40
N PHE A 14 -18.15 -8.26 -16.88
CA PHE A 14 -16.99 -7.82 -17.68
C PHE A 14 -16.31 -8.94 -18.47
N GLY A 15 -16.78 -10.19 -18.33
CA GLY A 15 -16.19 -11.39 -18.92
C GLY A 15 -15.12 -12.07 -18.06
N TYR A 16 -14.92 -11.64 -16.80
CA TYR A 16 -13.86 -12.16 -15.94
C TYR A 16 -14.39 -12.92 -14.72
N ARG A 17 -13.56 -13.79 -14.14
CA ARG A 17 -13.74 -14.37 -12.80
C ARG A 17 -12.39 -14.50 -12.11
N PHE A 18 -12.39 -14.58 -10.79
CA PHE A 18 -11.22 -15.08 -10.07
C PHE A 18 -11.18 -16.61 -10.16
N ASN A 19 -10.01 -17.18 -10.50
CA ASN A 19 -9.82 -18.64 -10.53
C ASN A 19 -9.46 -19.19 -9.13
N GLU A 20 -9.17 -20.49 -9.01
CA GLU A 20 -8.81 -21.14 -7.73
C GLU A 20 -7.49 -20.61 -7.13
N LYS A 21 -6.61 -20.02 -7.94
CA LYS A 21 -5.40 -19.28 -7.54
C LYS A 21 -5.68 -17.79 -7.26
N GLY A 22 -6.96 -17.41 -7.25
CA GLY A 22 -7.42 -16.03 -7.16
C GLY A 22 -6.90 -15.12 -8.27
N GLU A 23 -6.48 -15.62 -9.42
CA GLU A 23 -6.08 -14.76 -10.54
C GLU A 23 -7.33 -14.28 -11.28
N LEU A 24 -7.38 -13.00 -11.66
CA LEU A 24 -8.42 -12.51 -12.57
C LEU A 24 -8.18 -13.12 -13.96
N ARG A 25 -9.16 -13.90 -14.44
CA ARG A 25 -9.08 -14.65 -15.69
C ARG A 25 -10.35 -14.49 -16.50
N ASP A 26 -10.18 -14.40 -17.81
CA ASP A 26 -11.28 -14.39 -18.76
C ASP A 26 -12.07 -15.71 -18.69
N ILE A 27 -13.41 -15.61 -18.70
CA ILE A 27 -14.30 -16.75 -18.44
C ILE A 27 -14.24 -17.79 -19.57
N GLU A 28 -14.10 -17.33 -20.81
CA GLU A 28 -14.16 -18.17 -22.02
C GLU A 28 -12.79 -18.74 -22.39
N THR A 29 -11.76 -17.88 -22.39
CA THR A 29 -10.41 -18.21 -22.86
C THR A 29 -9.46 -18.63 -21.74
N GLY A 30 -9.74 -18.25 -20.49
CA GLY A 30 -8.78 -18.37 -19.38
C GLY A 30 -7.60 -17.40 -19.48
N GLY A 31 -7.64 -16.40 -20.37
CA GLY A 31 -6.61 -15.39 -20.54
C GLY A 31 -6.46 -14.43 -19.34
N ARG A 32 -5.37 -13.66 -19.31
CA ARG A 32 -5.18 -12.55 -18.36
C ARG A 32 -6.10 -11.36 -18.71
N PHE A 33 -6.19 -10.37 -17.82
CA PHE A 33 -6.85 -9.10 -18.13
C PHE A 33 -6.25 -8.44 -19.39
N GLU A 34 -7.12 -7.91 -20.25
CA GLU A 34 -6.74 -7.17 -21.45
C GLU A 34 -7.20 -5.71 -21.34
N PHE A 35 -6.24 -4.79 -21.32
CA PHE A 35 -6.51 -3.36 -21.27
C PHE A 35 -7.01 -2.81 -22.61
N PHE A 36 -6.40 -3.20 -23.73
CA PHE A 36 -6.70 -2.68 -25.07
C PHE A 36 -7.92 -3.33 -25.74
N TYR A 37 -9.00 -3.53 -24.96
CA TYR A 37 -10.21 -4.24 -25.37
C TYR A 37 -10.90 -3.63 -26.62
N ARG A 38 -10.92 -2.30 -26.75
CA ARG A 38 -11.27 -1.60 -28.00
C ARG A 38 -10.03 -0.95 -28.61
N THR A 39 -9.53 -1.51 -29.70
CA THR A 39 -8.37 -0.98 -30.43
C THR A 39 -8.61 0.48 -30.85
N GLY A 40 -7.70 1.38 -30.46
CA GLY A 40 -7.77 2.82 -30.76
C GLY A 40 -8.63 3.66 -29.80
N ASP A 41 -9.52 3.05 -29.00
CA ASP A 41 -10.40 3.78 -28.07
C ASP A 41 -9.80 3.81 -26.65
N ARG A 42 -8.80 4.67 -26.46
CA ARG A 42 -8.13 4.84 -25.16
C ARG A 42 -9.08 5.29 -24.05
N TYR A 43 -10.10 6.09 -24.39
CA TYR A 43 -11.07 6.59 -23.40
C TYR A 43 -11.98 5.47 -22.88
N TYR A 44 -12.56 4.65 -23.77
CA TYR A 44 -13.35 3.50 -23.37
C TYR A 44 -12.52 2.49 -22.57
N ASN A 45 -11.29 2.18 -22.99
CA ASN A 45 -10.45 1.21 -22.31
C ASN A 45 -10.09 1.66 -20.88
N GLN A 46 -9.79 2.95 -20.70
CA GLN A 46 -9.56 3.53 -19.38
C GLN A 46 -10.82 3.45 -18.49
N ARG A 47 -11.98 3.84 -19.01
CA ARG A 47 -13.27 3.73 -18.29
C ARG A 47 -13.60 2.27 -17.95
N ARG A 48 -13.38 1.32 -18.85
CA ARG A 48 -13.56 -0.13 -18.60
C ARG A 48 -12.68 -0.62 -17.45
N TYR A 49 -11.42 -0.19 -17.39
CA TYR A 49 -10.49 -0.55 -16.31
C TYR A 49 -10.91 0.05 -14.96
N GLU A 50 -11.38 1.30 -14.94
CA GLU A 50 -11.89 1.97 -13.74
C GLU A 50 -13.11 1.25 -13.16
N GLU A 51 -14.13 1.03 -13.98
CA GLU A 51 -15.40 0.41 -13.58
C GLU A 51 -15.21 -1.06 -13.16
N LEU A 52 -14.36 -1.82 -13.88
CA LEU A 52 -13.96 -3.18 -13.45
C LEU A 52 -13.25 -3.15 -12.10
N GLY A 53 -12.36 -2.17 -11.87
CA GLY A 53 -11.64 -2.02 -10.61
C GLY A 53 -12.55 -1.68 -9.42
N ASP A 54 -13.64 -0.95 -9.66
CA ASP A 54 -14.64 -0.60 -8.65
C ASP A 54 -15.51 -1.81 -8.28
N VAL A 55 -15.95 -2.59 -9.28
CA VAL A 55 -16.68 -3.86 -9.08
C VAL A 55 -15.80 -4.92 -8.38
N ILE A 56 -14.50 -5.00 -8.70
CA ILE A 56 -13.53 -5.83 -7.96
C ILE A 56 -13.38 -5.34 -6.51
N GLY A 57 -13.47 -4.03 -6.28
CA GLY A 57 -13.52 -3.45 -4.94
C GLY A 57 -14.74 -3.89 -4.14
N GLU A 58 -15.91 -4.00 -4.77
CA GLU A 58 -17.12 -4.53 -4.14
C GLU A 58 -17.02 -6.02 -3.83
N PHE A 59 -16.50 -6.82 -4.77
CA PHE A 59 -16.22 -8.23 -4.56
C PHE A 59 -15.31 -8.45 -3.32
N ILE A 60 -14.17 -7.76 -3.25
CA ILE A 60 -13.22 -7.88 -2.13
C ILE A 60 -13.87 -7.48 -0.80
N GLU A 61 -14.68 -6.43 -0.79
CA GLU A 61 -15.37 -5.96 0.40
C GLU A 61 -16.55 -6.84 0.85
N ASN A 62 -17.08 -7.69 -0.02
CA ASN A 62 -18.04 -8.72 0.35
C ASN A 62 -17.31 -9.96 0.90
N GLU A 63 -16.18 -10.36 0.30
CA GLU A 63 -15.31 -11.42 0.81
C GLU A 63 -14.80 -11.15 2.24
N LEU A 64 -14.53 -9.87 2.59
CA LEU A 64 -14.23 -9.46 3.98
C LEU A 64 -15.33 -9.89 4.96
N VAL A 65 -16.60 -9.85 4.55
CA VAL A 65 -17.75 -10.23 5.38
C VAL A 65 -18.00 -11.74 5.29
N GLU A 66 -18.02 -12.30 4.08
CA GLU A 66 -18.49 -13.66 3.82
C GLU A 66 -17.45 -14.73 4.14
N GLN A 67 -16.18 -14.54 3.75
CA GLN A 67 -15.10 -15.49 4.06
C GLN A 67 -14.40 -15.15 5.37
N TYR A 68 -14.07 -13.87 5.57
CA TYR A 68 -13.27 -13.43 6.73
C TYR A 68 -14.10 -13.04 7.94
N ASN A 69 -15.44 -13.13 7.88
CA ASN A 69 -16.36 -12.88 8.99
C ASN A 69 -16.20 -11.48 9.64
N LEU A 70 -15.73 -10.48 8.90
CA LEU A 70 -15.57 -9.12 9.39
C LEU A 70 -16.89 -8.34 9.31
N ILE A 71 -17.15 -7.56 10.34
CA ILE A 71 -18.35 -6.74 10.46
C ILE A 71 -18.12 -5.39 9.76
N ARG A 72 -18.86 -5.14 8.67
CA ARG A 72 -18.97 -3.82 8.05
C ARG A 72 -19.60 -2.83 9.05
N LYS A 73 -18.91 -1.75 9.40
CA LYS A 73 -19.41 -0.64 10.23
C LYS A 73 -19.54 0.63 9.40
N ILE A 74 -20.72 1.21 9.38
CA ILE A 74 -20.97 2.50 8.71
C ILE A 74 -20.54 3.64 9.64
N ILE A 75 -19.91 4.67 9.07
CA ILE A 75 -19.46 5.88 9.77
C ILE A 75 -20.00 7.14 9.07
N PRO A 76 -20.25 8.25 9.79
CA PRO A 76 -20.11 8.43 11.24
C PRO A 76 -21.14 7.62 12.06
N VAL A 77 -20.81 7.25 13.30
CA VAL A 77 -21.65 6.39 14.16
C VAL A 77 -22.60 7.18 15.05
N GLU A 78 -22.23 8.42 15.36
CA GLU A 78 -23.01 9.37 16.15
C GLU A 78 -24.19 9.99 15.37
N LEU A 79 -24.13 9.98 14.03
CA LEU A 79 -25.19 10.53 13.17
C LEU A 79 -26.00 9.40 12.53
N LYS A 80 -27.31 9.38 12.80
CA LYS A 80 -28.26 8.37 12.28
C LYS A 80 -29.18 8.91 11.19
N ASP A 81 -28.88 10.07 10.64
CA ASP A 81 -29.59 10.65 9.50
C ASP A 81 -29.20 9.89 8.21
N ASP A 82 -30.14 9.77 7.27
CA ASP A 82 -29.88 9.20 5.94
C ASP A 82 -29.48 10.27 4.91
N ASN A 83 -29.66 11.55 5.23
CA ASN A 83 -29.26 12.69 4.39
C ASN A 83 -27.82 13.17 4.67
N ILE A 84 -26.93 12.29 5.13
CA ILE A 84 -25.50 12.57 5.36
C ILE A 84 -24.65 11.63 4.51
N ALA A 85 -23.48 12.13 4.08
CA ALA A 85 -22.48 11.27 3.46
C ALA A 85 -21.93 10.29 4.50
N LYS A 86 -21.82 9.02 4.11
CA LYS A 86 -21.40 7.90 4.96
C LYS A 86 -20.22 7.17 4.32
N SER A 87 -19.27 6.73 5.14
CA SER A 87 -18.20 5.80 4.76
C SER A 87 -18.38 4.50 5.53
N ARG A 88 -17.50 3.53 5.32
CA ARG A 88 -17.48 2.25 6.02
C ARG A 88 -16.07 1.79 6.38
N ILE A 89 -15.96 1.08 7.49
CA ILE A 89 -14.78 0.32 7.92
C ILE A 89 -15.16 -1.13 8.16
N TYR A 90 -14.16 -2.00 8.36
CA TYR A 90 -14.38 -3.41 8.70
C TYR A 90 -13.64 -3.76 9.98
N MET A 91 -14.23 -4.61 10.81
CA MET A 91 -13.59 -5.09 12.04
C MET A 91 -13.99 -6.52 12.37
N SER A 92 -13.14 -7.28 13.05
CA SER A 92 -13.54 -8.56 13.61
C SER A 92 -14.61 -8.37 14.71
N ASP A 93 -15.35 -9.44 15.03
CA ASP A 93 -16.32 -9.44 16.12
C ASP A 93 -15.66 -9.22 17.49
N ASP A 94 -14.45 -9.77 17.68
CA ASP A 94 -13.65 -9.67 18.89
C ASP A 94 -12.84 -8.37 19.03
N ALA A 95 -12.81 -7.48 18.02
CA ALA A 95 -11.85 -6.35 17.99
C ALA A 95 -11.97 -5.32 19.14
N GLN A 96 -13.08 -5.30 19.87
CA GLN A 96 -13.21 -4.48 21.09
C GLN A 96 -12.69 -5.20 22.35
N GLU A 97 -12.62 -6.52 22.31
CA GLU A 97 -12.42 -7.41 23.46
C GLU A 97 -11.09 -8.16 23.42
N CYS A 98 -10.43 -8.19 22.26
CA CYS A 98 -9.17 -8.89 22.00
C CYS A 98 -8.02 -8.33 22.86
N GLN A 99 -7.02 -9.17 23.12
CA GLN A 99 -5.81 -8.77 23.86
C GLN A 99 -4.80 -8.03 22.94
N THR A 100 -4.78 -8.42 21.66
CA THR A 100 -3.95 -7.83 20.60
C THR A 100 -4.85 -7.39 19.45
N LEU A 101 -4.68 -6.15 18.98
CA LEU A 101 -5.46 -5.56 17.89
C LEU A 101 -4.54 -5.14 16.74
N LEU A 102 -4.84 -5.62 15.53
CA LEU A 102 -4.16 -5.27 14.28
C LEU A 102 -4.96 -4.21 13.52
N LEU A 103 -4.31 -3.09 13.19
CA LEU A 103 -4.85 -2.02 12.36
C LEU A 103 -4.25 -2.13 10.94
N LEU A 104 -5.11 -2.22 9.92
CA LEU A 104 -4.71 -2.25 8.51
C LEU A 104 -5.11 -0.94 7.82
N ILE A 105 -4.12 -0.23 7.26
CA ILE A 105 -4.29 1.11 6.68
C ILE A 105 -3.71 1.13 5.26
N GLN A 106 -4.57 1.18 4.24
CA GLN A 106 -4.14 1.24 2.83
C GLN A 106 -3.47 2.57 2.44
N GLY A 107 -2.86 2.58 1.25
CA GLY A 107 -2.35 3.77 0.60
C GLY A 107 -3.45 4.68 0.05
N SER A 108 -3.02 5.80 -0.55
CA SER A 108 -3.90 6.75 -1.23
C SER A 108 -4.39 6.23 -2.59
N GLY A 109 -5.46 6.84 -3.10
CA GLY A 109 -5.98 6.60 -4.46
C GLY A 109 -7.27 5.79 -4.43
N VAL A 110 -7.52 5.04 -5.52
CA VAL A 110 -8.78 4.32 -5.75
C VAL A 110 -8.86 2.93 -5.09
N VAL A 111 -8.07 2.70 -4.03
CA VAL A 111 -8.06 1.44 -3.26
C VAL A 111 -9.04 1.51 -2.09
N ARG A 112 -9.91 0.49 -2.03
CA ARG A 112 -10.97 0.27 -1.03
C ARG A 112 -10.48 -0.60 0.14
N PRO A 113 -11.23 -0.68 1.26
CA PRO A 113 -10.92 -1.58 2.37
C PRO A 113 -10.68 -3.01 1.89
N GLY A 114 -9.67 -3.66 2.46
CA GLY A 114 -9.24 -4.96 1.99
C GLY A 114 -8.25 -4.92 0.83
N GLN A 115 -7.99 -3.78 0.17
CA GLN A 115 -7.04 -3.69 -0.94
C GLN A 115 -5.72 -3.00 -0.54
N TRP A 116 -4.60 -3.55 -0.99
CA TRP A 116 -3.32 -2.83 -1.04
C TRP A 116 -3.12 -2.13 -2.40
N ALA A 117 -3.41 -2.83 -3.50
CA ALA A 117 -3.12 -2.36 -4.85
C ALA A 117 -4.06 -2.93 -5.93
N ARG A 118 -4.91 -2.07 -6.53
CA ARG A 118 -5.80 -2.42 -7.65
C ARG A 118 -5.07 -3.05 -8.83
N GLN A 119 -3.91 -2.50 -9.21
CA GLN A 119 -3.14 -2.97 -10.36
C GLN A 119 -2.63 -4.40 -10.19
N VAL A 120 -2.19 -4.77 -8.98
CA VAL A 120 -1.70 -6.13 -8.68
C VAL A 120 -2.83 -7.14 -8.72
N ILE A 121 -3.99 -6.79 -8.14
CA ILE A 121 -5.21 -7.62 -8.14
C ILE A 121 -5.67 -7.96 -9.58
N ILE A 122 -5.61 -6.99 -10.49
CA ILE A 122 -6.11 -7.15 -11.87
C ILE A 122 -5.14 -7.93 -12.76
N ASN A 123 -3.83 -7.65 -12.65
CA ASN A 123 -2.87 -8.11 -13.67
C ASN A 123 -2.16 -9.41 -13.32
N ASP A 124 -1.71 -9.56 -12.07
CA ASP A 124 -0.68 -10.55 -11.75
C ASP A 124 -1.30 -11.79 -11.13
N SER A 125 -1.88 -11.68 -9.94
CA SER A 125 -2.53 -12.77 -9.22
C SER A 125 -3.09 -12.28 -7.89
N LEU A 126 -3.79 -13.17 -7.20
CA LEU A 126 -3.85 -13.14 -5.75
C LEU A 126 -2.78 -14.07 -5.11
N GLU A 127 -1.80 -14.63 -5.82
CA GLU A 127 -0.87 -15.63 -5.25
C GLU A 127 0.62 -15.29 -5.46
N VAL A 128 1.44 -15.48 -4.41
CA VAL A 128 2.90 -15.68 -4.53
C VAL A 128 3.16 -17.17 -4.58
N GLU A 129 3.66 -17.67 -5.71
CA GLU A 129 3.98 -19.08 -5.89
C GLU A 129 5.25 -19.45 -5.07
N ASN A 130 5.07 -19.85 -3.80
CA ASN A 130 5.88 -20.81 -2.99
C ASN A 130 5.80 -20.57 -1.45
N VAL A 131 4.78 -21.13 -0.78
CA VAL A 131 4.96 -21.78 0.55
C VAL A 131 4.05 -23.02 0.59
N TYR A 132 4.53 -24.12 1.17
CA TYR A 132 3.80 -25.40 1.24
C TYR A 132 2.55 -25.32 2.15
N LEU A 133 1.39 -25.73 1.61
CA LEU A 133 0.06 -25.81 2.24
C LEU A 133 -0.53 -24.41 2.60
N CYS A 134 -1.54 -23.92 1.88
CA CYS A 134 -2.92 -24.39 2.03
C CYS A 134 -3.83 -24.07 0.81
N VAL A 135 -5.05 -24.61 0.80
CA VAL A 135 -6.04 -24.36 -0.27
C VAL A 135 -6.64 -22.94 -0.10
N PHE A 136 -6.81 -22.19 -1.19
CA PHE A 136 -7.23 -20.77 -1.27
C PHE A 136 -6.17 -19.70 -0.91
N ASP A 137 -4.95 -19.75 -1.46
CA ASP A 137 -3.93 -18.71 -1.22
C ASP A 137 -4.07 -17.46 -2.11
N ALA A 138 -5.02 -16.61 -1.70
CA ALA A 138 -5.07 -15.17 -1.94
C ALA A 138 -4.31 -14.40 -0.83
N ALA A 139 -3.61 -13.26 -1.00
CA ALA A 139 -3.57 -12.22 -2.03
C ALA A 139 -2.22 -11.45 -2.07
N LEU A 140 -1.62 -11.19 -3.24
CA LEU A 140 -0.54 -10.18 -3.37
C LEU A 140 -1.05 -8.73 -3.21
N GLY A 141 -2.16 -8.42 -3.88
CA GLY A 141 -2.71 -7.06 -3.93
C GLY A 141 -3.80 -6.75 -2.88
N THR A 142 -4.15 -7.68 -1.99
CA THR A 142 -5.20 -7.50 -0.97
C THR A 142 -4.67 -7.80 0.44
N MET A 143 -5.46 -7.41 1.44
CA MET A 143 -5.20 -7.63 2.86
C MET A 143 -5.50 -9.07 3.31
N PHE A 144 -5.99 -9.95 2.44
CA PHE A 144 -6.44 -11.30 2.83
C PHE A 144 -5.39 -12.14 3.59
N PRO A 145 -4.10 -12.19 3.20
CA PRO A 145 -3.08 -12.89 3.99
C PRO A 145 -2.85 -12.28 5.37
N TYR A 146 -2.94 -10.96 5.46
CA TYR A 146 -2.81 -10.24 6.73
C TYR A 146 -3.98 -10.55 7.67
N ILE A 147 -5.20 -10.60 7.13
CA ILE A 147 -6.40 -10.93 7.88
C ILE A 147 -6.31 -12.38 8.38
N ARG A 148 -5.95 -13.33 7.51
CA ARG A 148 -5.82 -14.74 7.87
C ARG A 148 -4.77 -14.99 8.95
N LYS A 149 -3.53 -14.49 8.76
CA LYS A 149 -2.47 -14.63 9.77
C LYS A 149 -2.84 -13.98 11.10
N ALA A 150 -3.56 -12.86 11.09
CA ALA A 150 -4.07 -12.24 12.31
C ALA A 150 -5.14 -13.11 13.01
N GLN A 151 -6.05 -13.72 12.26
CA GLN A 151 -7.06 -14.66 12.79
C GLN A 151 -6.43 -15.94 13.35
N GLU A 152 -5.44 -16.52 12.67
CA GLU A 152 -4.64 -17.66 13.16
C GLU A 152 -3.95 -17.33 14.50
N LEU A 153 -3.42 -16.11 14.63
CA LEU A 153 -2.78 -15.58 15.83
C LEU A 153 -3.77 -15.07 16.89
N LYS A 154 -5.08 -15.14 16.63
CA LYS A 154 -6.18 -14.65 17.50
C LYS A 154 -6.02 -13.17 17.87
N TRP A 155 -5.67 -12.36 16.88
CA TRP A 155 -5.65 -10.91 16.97
C TRP A 155 -6.96 -10.36 16.40
N GLY A 156 -7.57 -9.41 17.12
CA GLY A 156 -8.68 -8.66 16.56
C GLY A 156 -8.19 -7.74 15.44
N ILE A 157 -9.08 -7.35 14.53
CA ILE A 157 -8.72 -6.64 13.29
C ILE A 157 -9.59 -5.39 13.16
N VAL A 158 -8.99 -4.28 12.72
CA VAL A 158 -9.70 -3.10 12.18
C VAL A 158 -9.06 -2.69 10.86
N ILE A 159 -9.86 -2.61 9.80
CA ILE A 159 -9.49 -2.18 8.46
C ILE A 159 -10.09 -0.80 8.21
N PHE A 160 -9.23 0.17 7.90
CA PHE A 160 -9.59 1.56 7.67
C PHE A 160 -10.08 1.76 6.22
N ASN A 161 -10.65 2.93 5.94
CA ASN A 161 -11.05 3.38 4.61
C ASN A 161 -10.64 4.85 4.38
N PRO A 162 -9.34 5.17 4.41
CA PRO A 162 -8.85 6.55 4.36
C PRO A 162 -9.24 7.30 3.07
N ASN A 163 -9.57 6.60 1.99
CA ASN A 163 -9.84 7.21 0.67
C ASN A 163 -11.31 7.61 0.46
N GLU A 164 -12.25 7.04 1.23
CA GLU A 164 -13.66 7.40 1.15
C GLU A 164 -13.96 8.56 2.10
N ASN A 165 -13.72 9.79 1.62
CA ASN A 165 -13.93 11.04 2.39
C ASN A 165 -15.14 11.87 1.93
N TYR A 166 -15.76 11.48 0.81
CA TYR A 166 -16.95 12.10 0.23
C TYR A 166 -18.00 11.03 -0.06
N GLY A 167 -19.27 11.41 0.00
CA GLY A 167 -20.39 10.55 -0.40
C GLY A 167 -21.54 11.38 -0.95
N SER A 168 -22.23 10.83 -1.95
CA SER A 168 -23.37 11.45 -2.60
C SER A 168 -24.63 11.29 -1.75
N ILE A 169 -25.34 12.40 -1.50
CA ILE A 169 -26.64 12.39 -0.82
C ILE A 169 -27.74 12.91 -1.76
N MET A 170 -28.94 12.36 -1.66
CA MET A 170 -30.13 12.93 -2.29
C MET A 170 -30.71 14.01 -1.38
N LYS A 171 -30.79 15.25 -1.87
CA LYS A 171 -31.45 16.34 -1.15
C LYS A 171 -32.24 17.22 -2.10
N ASP A 172 -33.50 17.48 -1.75
CA ASP A 172 -34.43 18.32 -2.52
C ASP A 172 -34.62 17.87 -3.98
N GLY A 173 -34.40 16.59 -4.28
CA GLY A 173 -34.45 15.99 -5.61
C GLY A 173 -33.11 15.97 -6.37
N GLU A 174 -32.05 16.56 -5.82
CA GLU A 174 -30.73 16.62 -6.43
C GLU A 174 -29.73 15.69 -5.73
N VAL A 175 -28.85 15.07 -6.51
CA VAL A 175 -27.63 14.43 -5.98
C VAL A 175 -26.63 15.52 -5.62
N ARG A 176 -26.08 15.49 -4.39
CA ARG A 176 -25.04 16.42 -3.94
C ARG A 176 -23.96 15.67 -3.19
N ASP A 177 -22.71 15.81 -3.63
CA ASP A 177 -21.57 15.25 -2.89
C ASP A 177 -21.28 16.06 -1.64
N ARG A 178 -21.10 15.36 -0.53
CA ARG A 178 -20.75 15.94 0.77
C ARG A 178 -19.54 15.24 1.36
N ARG A 179 -18.73 16.02 2.06
CA ARG A 179 -17.69 15.47 2.94
C ARG A 179 -18.32 14.66 4.05
N ILE A 180 -17.70 13.54 4.38
CA ILE A 180 -18.15 12.63 5.42
C ILE A 180 -17.70 13.19 6.77
N PHE A 181 -18.65 13.47 7.65
CA PHE A 181 -18.40 14.15 8.93
C PHE A 181 -17.40 13.38 9.80
N GLY A 182 -16.36 14.06 10.26
CA GLY A 182 -15.23 13.49 11.01
C GLY A 182 -14.22 12.71 10.15
N SER A 183 -14.52 12.48 8.86
CA SER A 183 -13.75 11.63 7.94
C SER A 183 -13.46 12.37 6.62
N GLU A 184 -13.29 13.69 6.67
CA GLU A 184 -13.19 14.59 5.51
C GLU A 184 -11.85 14.54 4.76
N SER A 185 -10.89 13.77 5.27
CA SER A 185 -9.55 13.56 4.71
C SER A 185 -9.01 12.19 5.17
N PRO A 186 -7.96 11.63 4.54
CA PRO A 186 -7.32 10.39 4.98
C PRO A 186 -6.86 10.43 6.45
N GLN A 187 -6.32 11.57 6.89
CA GLN A 187 -5.91 11.82 8.26
C GLN A 187 -7.13 11.88 9.20
N ASN A 188 -8.15 12.67 8.87
CA ASN A 188 -9.38 12.79 9.68
C ASN A 188 -10.04 11.42 9.84
N HIS A 189 -10.16 10.66 8.75
CA HIS A 189 -10.68 9.29 8.79
C HIS A 189 -9.93 8.43 9.81
N CYS A 190 -8.60 8.43 9.77
CA CYS A 190 -7.81 7.62 10.68
C CYS A 190 -7.96 8.09 12.14
N LEU A 191 -7.96 9.41 12.38
CA LEU A 191 -8.20 9.97 13.71
C LEU A 191 -9.59 9.59 14.25
N TYR A 192 -10.61 9.68 13.41
CA TYR A 192 -11.98 9.31 13.73
C TYR A 192 -12.12 7.81 14.06
N VAL A 193 -11.51 6.93 13.25
CA VAL A 193 -11.55 5.49 13.51
C VAL A 193 -10.83 5.15 14.81
N TRP A 194 -9.72 5.85 15.11
CA TRP A 194 -9.04 5.71 16.39
C TRP A 194 -9.94 6.12 17.55
N ASP A 195 -10.51 7.33 17.51
CA ASP A 195 -11.42 7.87 18.54
C ASP A 195 -12.59 6.92 18.83
N LYS A 196 -13.32 6.50 17.79
CA LYS A 196 -14.58 5.74 17.96
C LYS A 196 -14.36 4.26 18.25
N PHE A 197 -13.34 3.62 17.66
CA PHE A 197 -13.19 2.16 17.68
C PHE A 197 -11.92 1.67 18.38
N VAL A 198 -10.82 2.43 18.39
CA VAL A 198 -9.53 1.96 18.95
C VAL A 198 -9.35 2.43 20.39
N THR A 199 -9.73 3.66 20.73
CA THR A 199 -9.62 4.24 22.10
C THR A 199 -10.33 3.37 23.15
N ASN A 200 -11.50 2.83 22.83
CA ASN A 200 -12.32 2.04 23.74
C ASN A 200 -12.03 0.54 23.72
N ALA A 201 -11.27 0.04 22.74
CA ALA A 201 -10.91 -1.37 22.66
C ALA A 201 -10.01 -1.79 23.84
N ARG A 202 -10.32 -2.94 24.47
CA ARG A 202 -9.58 -3.46 25.63
C ARG A 202 -8.18 -3.99 25.30
N ALA A 203 -7.82 -4.02 24.01
CA ALA A 203 -6.50 -4.43 23.53
C ALA A 203 -5.38 -3.63 24.20
N LYS A 204 -4.39 -4.34 24.76
CA LYS A 204 -3.21 -3.75 25.41
C LYS A 204 -2.00 -3.72 24.47
N GLU A 205 -2.02 -4.57 23.45
CA GLU A 205 -1.05 -4.64 22.36
C GLU A 205 -1.75 -4.19 21.07
N ILE A 206 -1.36 -3.04 20.51
CA ILE A 206 -1.79 -2.59 19.18
C ILE A 206 -0.63 -2.76 18.20
N LEU A 207 -0.95 -3.30 17.04
CA LEU A 207 -0.06 -3.53 15.91
C LEU A 207 -0.63 -2.77 14.71
N ILE A 208 0.24 -2.21 13.87
CA ILE A 208 -0.18 -1.45 12.69
C ILE A 208 0.54 -2.02 11.47
N VAL A 209 -0.18 -2.27 10.39
CA VAL A 209 0.36 -2.42 9.03
C VAL A 209 -0.18 -1.27 8.21
N ALA A 210 0.71 -0.45 7.64
CA ALA A 210 0.30 0.68 6.82
C ALA A 210 1.13 0.83 5.54
N HIS A 211 0.44 0.79 4.40
CA HIS A 211 1.05 0.89 3.08
C HIS A 211 1.11 2.35 2.62
N SER A 212 2.20 2.76 1.96
CA SER A 212 2.26 4.04 1.23
C SER A 212 1.85 5.24 2.11
N TYR A 213 0.82 5.99 1.70
CA TYR A 213 0.23 7.12 2.44
C TYR A 213 -0.34 6.75 3.82
N GLY A 214 -0.67 5.48 4.06
CA GLY A 214 -1.12 4.98 5.36
C GLY A 214 -0.08 5.21 6.47
N GLY A 215 1.21 5.25 6.16
CA GLY A 215 2.25 5.61 7.13
C GLY A 215 2.28 7.10 7.48
N ILE A 216 1.85 7.99 6.58
CA ILE A 216 1.57 9.41 6.92
C ILE A 216 0.37 9.46 7.86
N CYS A 217 -0.71 8.75 7.56
CA CYS A 217 -1.87 8.66 8.46
C CYS A 217 -1.47 8.11 9.85
N THR A 218 -0.50 7.18 9.90
CA THR A 218 0.06 6.63 11.14
C THR A 218 0.91 7.65 11.91
N SER A 219 1.63 8.57 11.25
CA SER A 219 2.34 9.65 11.93
C SER A 219 1.39 10.69 12.52
N TYR A 220 0.25 10.96 11.86
CA TYR A 220 -0.84 11.79 12.41
C TYR A 220 -1.52 11.14 13.62
N LEU A 221 -1.79 9.83 13.59
CA LEU A 221 -2.29 9.09 14.76
C LEU A 221 -1.34 9.20 15.96
N LEU A 222 -0.04 9.03 15.71
CA LEU A 222 1.01 9.16 16.73
C LEU A 222 1.10 10.58 17.31
N ASP A 223 0.91 11.62 16.50
CA ASP A 223 0.93 13.01 16.97
C ASP A 223 -0.26 13.33 17.88
N GLN A 224 -1.47 12.98 17.43
CA GLN A 224 -2.72 13.37 18.11
C GLN A 224 -3.06 12.48 19.32
N TYR A 225 -2.65 11.20 19.31
CA TYR A 225 -2.95 10.24 20.38
C TYR A 225 -1.70 9.75 21.14
N ALA A 226 -0.60 10.51 21.11
CA ALA A 226 0.73 10.12 21.62
C ALA A 226 0.70 9.36 22.96
N ASP A 227 -0.03 9.87 23.96
CA ASP A 227 -0.15 9.27 25.29
C ASP A 227 -0.70 7.84 25.30
N ASP A 228 -1.65 7.54 24.43
CA ASP A 228 -2.26 6.22 24.31
C ASP A 228 -1.46 5.34 23.34
N PHE A 229 -1.01 5.95 22.24
CA PHE A 229 -0.15 5.34 21.23
C PHE A 229 1.14 4.77 21.85
N TYR A 230 1.80 5.52 22.74
CA TYR A 230 3.00 5.06 23.46
C TYR A 230 2.74 3.88 24.39
N LYS A 231 1.57 3.82 25.03
CA LYS A 231 1.19 2.75 25.97
C LYS A 231 0.85 1.46 25.21
N ARG A 232 0.02 1.58 24.17
CA ARG A 232 -0.60 0.44 23.50
C ARG A 232 0.06 0.02 22.19
N VAL A 233 0.67 0.91 21.40
CA VAL A 233 1.30 0.51 20.12
C VAL A 233 2.67 -0.14 20.35
N LYS A 234 2.83 -1.35 19.79
CA LYS A 234 3.98 -2.22 20.04
C LYS A 234 4.89 -2.34 18.82
N GLY A 235 4.31 -2.43 17.63
CA GLY A 235 5.00 -2.51 16.35
C GLY A 235 4.19 -1.81 15.25
N ILE A 236 4.92 -1.14 14.35
CA ILE A 236 4.39 -0.48 13.16
C ILE A 236 5.17 -1.06 11.98
N ALA A 237 4.51 -1.87 11.16
CA ALA A 237 5.04 -2.35 9.91
C ALA A 237 4.57 -1.41 8.80
N LEU A 238 5.51 -0.84 8.07
CA LEU A 238 5.25 0.02 6.93
C LEU A 238 5.70 -0.69 5.66
N THR A 239 4.92 -0.56 4.60
CA THR A 239 5.22 -1.17 3.29
C THR A 239 5.29 -0.05 2.26
N ASP A 240 6.50 0.21 1.78
CA ASP A 240 6.90 1.33 0.93
C ASP A 240 6.22 2.67 1.29
N SER A 241 6.20 3.00 2.59
CA SER A 241 5.51 4.19 3.05
C SER A 241 6.20 5.48 2.61
N VAL A 242 5.43 6.45 2.11
CA VAL A 242 5.89 7.75 1.60
C VAL A 242 6.02 8.86 2.67
N HIS A 243 5.96 8.51 3.96
CA HIS A 243 6.22 9.46 5.03
C HIS A 243 7.69 9.93 5.03
N SER A 244 7.99 11.06 5.65
CA SER A 244 9.36 11.47 5.94
C SER A 244 9.58 11.68 7.43
N SER A 245 10.83 11.69 7.86
CA SER A 245 11.23 11.92 9.25
C SER A 245 10.90 13.35 9.73
N GLY A 246 10.53 14.26 8.83
CA GLY A 246 9.94 15.56 9.14
C GLY A 246 8.46 15.49 9.56
N MET A 247 7.73 14.46 9.13
CA MET A 247 6.32 14.20 9.48
C MET A 247 6.14 13.43 10.79
N ILE A 248 7.24 12.95 11.39
CA ILE A 248 7.23 12.34 12.72
C ILE A 248 7.40 13.44 13.77
N PRO A 249 6.52 13.54 14.78
CA PRO A 249 6.63 14.56 15.82
C PRO A 249 7.98 14.48 16.53
N THR A 250 8.63 15.63 16.76
CA THR A 250 10.02 15.70 17.26
C THR A 250 10.24 14.91 18.54
N HIS A 251 9.27 14.94 19.46
CA HIS A 251 9.31 14.21 20.72
C HIS A 251 9.13 12.69 20.55
N SER A 252 8.51 12.25 19.45
CA SER A 252 8.24 10.84 19.11
C SER A 252 9.34 10.17 18.29
N LYS A 253 10.28 10.91 17.67
CA LYS A 253 11.25 10.36 16.71
C LYS A 253 12.05 9.15 17.23
N LEU A 254 12.58 9.22 18.44
CA LEU A 254 13.32 8.12 19.07
C LEU A 254 12.42 6.93 19.49
N TRP A 255 11.14 7.18 19.74
CA TRP A 255 10.17 6.12 20.00
C TRP A 255 9.82 5.41 18.68
N PHE A 256 9.52 6.18 17.64
CA PHE A 256 9.15 5.68 16.31
C PHE A 256 10.28 4.85 15.70
N SER A 257 11.53 5.30 15.77
CA SER A 257 12.68 4.54 15.24
C SER A 257 12.91 3.18 15.92
N LYS A 258 12.38 2.99 17.14
CA LYS A 258 12.41 1.72 17.89
C LYS A 258 11.14 0.89 17.73
N LYS A 259 10.12 1.41 17.05
CA LYS A 259 8.74 0.88 16.98
C LYS A 259 8.27 0.63 15.56
N ALA A 260 8.86 1.29 14.57
CA ALA A 260 8.55 1.15 13.16
C ALA A 260 9.67 0.45 12.37
N ILE A 261 9.27 -0.29 11.35
CA ILE A 261 10.12 -0.79 10.27
C ILE A 261 9.40 -0.49 8.94
N ASN A 262 10.13 -0.04 7.90
CA ASN A 262 9.60 0.18 6.56
C ASN A 262 10.26 -0.79 5.56
N TRP A 263 9.47 -1.70 4.98
CA TRP A 263 9.89 -2.55 3.88
C TRP A 263 9.66 -1.80 2.57
N ILE A 264 10.71 -1.19 2.04
CA ILE A 264 10.64 -0.28 0.88
C ILE A 264 10.97 -1.00 -0.43
N LYS A 265 10.50 -0.45 -1.55
CA LYS A 265 10.78 -0.99 -2.88
C LYS A 265 12.29 -0.93 -3.17
N SER A 266 12.85 -2.01 -3.68
CA SER A 266 14.28 -2.16 -3.94
C SER A 266 14.56 -3.42 -4.77
N ASP A 267 15.65 -3.40 -5.54
CA ASP A 267 16.20 -4.57 -6.25
C ASP A 267 17.05 -5.49 -5.35
N LEU A 268 17.32 -5.10 -4.10
CA LEU A 268 18.05 -5.94 -3.14
C LEU A 268 17.18 -7.10 -2.66
N PRO A 269 17.77 -8.25 -2.25
CA PRO A 269 17.06 -9.34 -1.58
C PRO A 269 16.15 -8.88 -0.43
N MET A 270 15.04 -9.61 -0.21
CA MET A 270 14.13 -9.37 0.92
C MET A 270 14.90 -9.32 2.25
N ASN A 271 14.52 -8.38 3.12
CA ASN A 271 15.15 -8.11 4.43
C ASN A 271 16.60 -7.59 4.39
N ASP A 272 17.20 -7.27 3.24
CA ASP A 272 18.49 -6.57 3.23
C ASP A 272 18.34 -5.13 3.77
N PRO A 273 19.22 -4.66 4.69
CA PRO A 273 19.07 -3.35 5.34
C PRO A 273 19.49 -2.18 4.46
N ILE A 274 18.58 -1.22 4.26
CA ILE A 274 18.81 0.00 3.45
C ILE A 274 19.06 1.18 4.40
N ARG A 275 20.29 1.26 4.92
CA ARG A 275 20.67 2.12 6.07
C ARG A 275 20.59 3.60 5.74
N GLU A 276 20.87 3.97 4.50
CA GLU A 276 20.77 5.31 3.93
C GLU A 276 19.34 5.85 3.97
N ALA A 277 18.33 4.99 3.81
CA ALA A 277 16.93 5.37 3.89
C ALA A 277 16.47 5.65 5.34
N ASN A 278 17.17 5.12 6.35
CA ASN A 278 16.78 5.26 7.76
C ASN A 278 16.67 6.72 8.23
N GLN A 279 17.54 7.61 7.74
CA GLN A 279 17.50 9.04 8.09
C GLN A 279 16.32 9.75 7.41
N PHE A 280 15.99 9.36 6.18
CA PHE A 280 14.87 9.94 5.44
C PHE A 280 13.54 9.55 6.07
N TYR A 281 13.32 8.28 6.39
CA TYR A 281 12.06 7.79 6.97
C TYR A 281 12.00 7.99 8.50
N GLY A 282 13.13 7.96 9.21
CA GLY A 282 13.18 8.07 10.67
C GLY A 282 12.92 6.74 11.39
N CYS A 283 12.94 5.62 10.68
CA CYS A 283 12.86 4.26 11.19
C CYS A 283 13.86 3.34 10.49
N ASN A 284 13.96 2.08 10.91
CA ASN A 284 14.75 1.10 10.16
C ASN A 284 14.05 0.78 8.83
N CYS A 285 14.81 0.74 7.75
CA CYS A 285 14.34 0.40 6.41
C CYS A 285 15.06 -0.87 5.92
N PHE A 286 14.28 -1.77 5.32
CA PHE A 286 14.78 -2.97 4.68
C PHE A 286 14.17 -3.09 3.28
N SER A 287 14.82 -3.85 2.41
CA SER A 287 14.27 -4.19 1.11
C SER A 287 13.03 -5.07 1.26
N ALA A 288 11.99 -4.73 0.50
CA ALA A 288 10.84 -5.59 0.25
C ALA A 288 11.11 -6.68 -0.80
N GLY A 289 12.32 -6.79 -1.36
CA GLY A 289 12.64 -7.78 -2.39
C GLY A 289 11.94 -7.54 -3.75
N HIS A 290 11.42 -6.33 -3.99
CA HIS A 290 10.68 -6.00 -5.20
C HIS A 290 10.81 -4.50 -5.55
N HIS A 291 11.03 -4.20 -6.84
CA HIS A 291 11.30 -2.83 -7.32
C HIS A 291 10.06 -1.94 -7.47
N LYS A 292 8.86 -2.53 -7.46
CA LYS A 292 7.58 -1.79 -7.61
C LYS A 292 6.89 -1.55 -6.26
N HIS A 293 6.36 -0.33 -6.11
CA HIS A 293 5.69 0.18 -4.90
C HIS A 293 4.53 -0.71 -4.45
N GLU A 294 3.65 -1.00 -5.39
CA GLU A 294 2.33 -1.59 -5.22
C GLU A 294 2.37 -3.09 -4.84
N TYR A 295 3.53 -3.73 -4.95
CA TYR A 295 3.75 -5.13 -4.58
C TYR A 295 4.30 -5.30 -3.17
N THR A 296 4.92 -4.27 -2.59
CA THR A 296 5.70 -4.37 -1.34
C THR A 296 4.90 -4.97 -0.18
N SER A 297 3.61 -4.63 -0.06
CA SER A 297 2.70 -5.23 0.93
C SER A 297 2.47 -6.73 0.71
N GLY A 298 2.35 -7.19 -0.54
CA GLY A 298 2.13 -8.60 -0.84
C GLY A 298 3.37 -9.46 -0.64
N VAL A 299 4.57 -8.93 -0.93
CA VAL A 299 5.82 -9.70 -0.78
C VAL A 299 6.36 -9.70 0.65
N ALA A 300 6.14 -8.62 1.42
CA ALA A 300 6.70 -8.47 2.76
C ALA A 300 5.88 -9.13 3.89
N ILE A 301 4.88 -9.97 3.58
CA ILE A 301 3.95 -10.55 4.58
C ILE A 301 4.71 -11.26 5.72
N GLU A 302 5.59 -12.21 5.39
CA GLU A 302 6.30 -12.99 6.42
C GLU A 302 7.18 -12.13 7.35
N PRO A 303 8.12 -11.30 6.86
CA PRO A 303 8.95 -10.50 7.76
C PRO A 303 8.15 -9.44 8.54
N VAL A 304 7.04 -8.96 7.98
CA VAL A 304 6.09 -8.12 8.72
C VAL A 304 5.48 -8.90 9.90
N PHE A 305 5.00 -10.12 9.69
CA PHE A 305 4.42 -10.92 10.78
C PHE A 305 5.45 -11.43 11.79
N GLU A 306 6.66 -11.79 11.37
CA GLU A 306 7.77 -12.10 12.28
C GLU A 306 8.05 -10.92 13.22
N PHE A 307 8.19 -9.71 12.66
CA PHE A 307 8.37 -8.49 13.43
C PHE A 307 7.18 -8.23 14.36
N LEU A 308 5.96 -8.19 13.85
CA LEU A 308 4.79 -7.85 14.66
C LEU A 308 4.52 -8.87 15.79
N GLN A 309 4.76 -10.16 15.55
CA GLN A 309 4.70 -11.18 16.60
C GLN A 309 5.76 -10.96 17.68
N PHE A 310 7.02 -10.70 17.29
CA PHE A 310 8.08 -10.35 18.24
C PHE A 310 7.70 -9.13 19.09
N ARG A 311 7.08 -8.12 18.48
CA ARG A 311 6.60 -6.92 19.18
C ARG A 311 5.44 -7.18 20.15
N ALA A 312 4.50 -8.07 19.80
CA ALA A 312 3.34 -8.42 20.63
C ALA A 312 3.67 -9.37 21.80
N ARG A 313 4.70 -10.21 21.66
CA ARG A 313 5.20 -11.05 22.78
C ARG A 313 5.89 -10.22 23.85
N GLY A 314 6.62 -9.17 23.44
CA GLY A 314 7.45 -8.35 24.33
C GLY A 314 8.57 -9.16 24.99
N ASN A 315 9.20 -8.62 26.03
CA ASN A 315 10.33 -9.27 26.72
C ASN A 315 9.99 -10.55 27.52
N LYS A 316 8.79 -11.15 27.35
CA LYS A 316 8.31 -12.29 28.13
C LYS A 316 9.24 -13.51 28.02
N GLU A 317 9.82 -13.75 26.85
CA GLU A 317 10.79 -14.85 26.64
C GLU A 317 12.16 -14.57 27.31
N ILE A 318 12.61 -13.30 27.34
CA ILE A 318 13.89 -12.89 27.97
C ILE A 318 13.83 -13.03 29.51
N THR A 319 12.65 -12.86 30.12
CA THR A 319 12.46 -13.10 31.56
C THR A 319 12.40 -14.58 31.94
N ASN A 320 11.79 -15.43 31.11
CA ASN A 320 11.74 -16.87 31.42
C ASN A 320 13.13 -17.52 31.36
N GLN A 321 13.94 -17.21 30.35
CA GLN A 321 15.32 -17.72 30.27
C GLN A 321 16.22 -17.26 31.45
N LYS A 322 15.96 -16.07 32.01
CA LYS A 322 16.67 -15.59 33.21
C LYS A 322 16.20 -16.24 34.50
N ASN A 323 14.93 -16.62 34.59
CA ASN A 323 14.41 -17.31 35.76
C ASN A 323 14.88 -18.78 35.78
N GLU A 324 14.85 -19.48 34.65
CA GLU A 324 15.33 -20.87 34.52
C GLU A 324 16.85 -21.00 34.81
N THR A 325 17.66 -19.99 34.47
CA THR A 325 19.10 -19.98 34.83
C THR A 325 19.40 -19.56 36.27
N SER A 326 18.40 -19.13 37.05
CA SER A 326 18.58 -18.72 38.46
C SER A 326 18.10 -19.73 39.50
N GLU A 327 17.33 -20.76 39.12
CA GLU A 327 16.85 -21.81 40.04
C GLU A 327 17.71 -23.10 40.03
N GLN A 328 18.73 -23.20 39.17
CA GLN A 328 19.66 -24.34 39.13
C GLN A 328 21.12 -23.95 39.39
N SER A 329 21.45 -23.54 40.64
CA SER A 329 22.82 -23.67 41.19
C SER A 329 22.95 -23.27 42.68
N VAL A 330 22.26 -23.97 43.60
CA VAL A 330 22.58 -23.91 45.04
C VAL A 330 22.64 -25.30 45.67
N THR A 331 23.74 -26.03 45.42
CA THR A 331 24.27 -27.08 46.31
C THR A 331 25.78 -27.31 46.05
N ASN A 332 26.61 -26.96 47.04
CA ASN A 332 27.78 -27.70 47.56
C ASN A 332 28.65 -28.52 46.56
N ASN A 333 29.97 -28.31 46.42
CA ASN A 333 31.01 -28.36 47.47
C ASN A 333 32.41 -27.94 46.94
N ASN A 334 33.38 -27.81 47.85
CA ASN A 334 34.81 -27.58 47.56
C ASN A 334 35.50 -28.80 46.93
N GLU A 335 36.54 -28.59 46.10
CA GLU A 335 37.93 -29.02 46.37
C GLU A 335 38.91 -28.45 45.31
N ASP A 336 40.20 -28.43 45.64
CA ASP A 336 41.30 -27.81 44.87
C ASP A 336 41.67 -28.60 43.59
N ASP A 337 42.15 -27.93 42.52
CA ASP A 337 43.57 -28.03 42.13
C ASP A 337 44.02 -27.00 41.05
N LYS A 338 45.32 -27.01 40.73
CA LYS A 338 46.11 -25.90 40.16
C LYS A 338 46.33 -25.85 38.63
N GLU A 339 46.81 -24.67 38.21
CA GLU A 339 47.70 -24.37 37.06
C GLU A 339 47.18 -24.64 35.63
N SER A 340 47.00 -23.61 34.78
CA SER A 340 48.11 -22.76 34.34
C SER A 340 47.68 -21.53 33.49
N ARG A 341 48.53 -20.49 33.61
CA ARG A 341 48.83 -19.33 32.74
C ARG A 341 48.44 -19.49 31.25
N VAL A 342 48.05 -18.45 30.49
CA VAL A 342 48.62 -17.09 30.33
C VAL A 342 47.46 -16.10 30.03
N VAL A 343 47.08 -15.17 30.90
CA VAL A 343 47.61 -13.79 31.11
C VAL A 343 47.53 -12.86 29.87
N LYS A 344 46.61 -11.87 29.94
CA LYS A 344 46.74 -10.41 29.66
C LYS A 344 47.71 -9.96 28.55
N SER A 345 47.49 -8.94 27.71
CA SER A 345 46.53 -7.81 27.62
C SER A 345 47.06 -6.88 26.52
N PHE A 346 46.28 -5.94 25.95
CA PHE A 346 46.54 -4.48 26.12
C PHE A 346 45.53 -3.58 25.41
N ASN A 347 45.61 -2.31 25.82
CA ASN A 347 44.79 -1.16 25.50
C ASN A 347 45.29 -0.37 24.25
N GLU A 348 44.41 0.53 23.80
CA GLU A 348 44.66 1.91 23.35
C GLU A 348 45.33 2.27 22.00
N GLU A 349 44.61 3.21 21.35
CA GLU A 349 45.05 4.40 20.60
C GLU A 349 46.13 4.33 19.50
N THR A 350 45.76 4.86 18.33
CA THR A 350 46.60 5.88 17.67
C THR A 350 45.72 6.92 16.97
N LYS A 351 45.95 8.21 17.26
CA LYS A 351 45.45 9.34 16.48
C LYS A 351 46.49 9.76 15.44
N LEU A 352 46.05 10.24 14.28
CA LEU A 352 46.77 11.28 13.54
C LEU A 352 45.80 12.27 12.89
N GLN A 353 46.11 13.56 13.01
CA GLN A 353 45.53 14.67 12.25
C GLN A 353 46.38 14.84 10.97
N THR A 354 45.90 15.28 9.81
CA THR A 354 45.43 16.61 9.38
C THR A 354 44.90 16.45 7.91
N GLN A 355 44.35 17.40 7.13
CA GLN A 355 44.36 18.87 7.16
C GLN A 355 43.16 19.44 6.35
N ASN A 356 42.95 20.75 6.48
CA ASN A 356 41.90 21.62 5.91
C ASN A 356 41.44 21.39 4.45
N GLY A 357 40.17 21.70 4.19
CA GLY A 357 39.61 21.98 2.87
C GLY A 357 38.23 22.65 2.99
N SER A 358 38.19 23.98 2.91
CA SER A 358 36.94 24.77 2.99
C SER A 358 36.44 25.11 1.59
N GLU A 359 35.19 24.81 1.27
CA GLU A 359 34.47 25.56 0.23
C GLU A 359 32.96 25.53 0.45
N SER A 360 32.35 26.70 0.28
CA SER A 360 30.93 26.96 0.50
C SER A 360 30.20 27.06 -0.84
N ILE A 361 29.14 26.28 -1.03
CA ILE A 361 28.22 26.46 -2.16
C ILE A 361 26.79 26.58 -1.63
N THR A 362 26.07 27.53 -2.23
CA THR A 362 24.74 28.01 -1.84
C THR A 362 23.61 27.07 -2.25
N HIS A 363 22.61 26.91 -1.38
CA HIS A 363 21.33 26.29 -1.76
C HIS A 363 20.47 27.27 -2.56
N GLU A 364 20.26 27.00 -3.84
CA GLU A 364 19.13 27.57 -4.59
C GLU A 364 17.83 26.80 -4.32
N LYS A 365 16.71 27.51 -4.38
CA LYS A 365 15.37 26.93 -4.24
C LYS A 365 14.92 26.38 -5.59
N GLY A 366 14.75 25.06 -5.69
CA GLY A 366 14.01 24.41 -6.77
C GLY A 366 12.60 24.04 -6.32
N THR A 367 11.58 24.72 -6.87
CA THR A 367 10.20 24.22 -6.89
C THR A 367 10.06 23.28 -8.07
N ASN A 368 9.75 22.00 -7.83
CA ASN A 368 9.35 21.07 -8.89
C ASN A 368 7.91 20.61 -8.65
N ASP A 369 7.08 20.85 -9.66
CA ASP A 369 5.74 20.28 -9.78
C ASP A 369 5.81 18.77 -10.07
N MET A 370 4.70 18.08 -9.86
CA MET A 370 4.58 16.65 -10.15
C MET A 370 4.40 16.44 -11.66
N GLU A 371 5.42 15.89 -12.32
CA GLU A 371 5.24 15.24 -13.62
C GLU A 371 4.60 13.85 -13.45
N ILE A 372 3.80 13.46 -14.44
CA ILE A 372 3.06 12.19 -14.48
C ILE A 372 3.89 11.21 -15.31
N ASP A 373 4.37 10.13 -14.71
CA ASP A 373 5.18 9.12 -15.40
C ASP A 373 4.44 8.51 -16.62
N GLU A 374 5.16 8.40 -17.73
CA GLU A 374 4.66 7.80 -18.98
C GLU A 374 4.65 6.26 -18.91
N LEU A 375 3.68 5.64 -19.59
CA LEU A 375 3.55 4.19 -19.73
C LEU A 375 4.40 3.66 -20.90
N PRO A 376 4.87 2.39 -20.85
CA PRO A 376 5.98 1.92 -21.68
C PRO A 376 5.64 1.76 -23.16
N GLU A 377 6.55 2.18 -24.03
CA GLU A 377 6.49 1.94 -25.48
C GLU A 377 6.72 0.47 -25.84
N ALA A 378 5.94 -0.03 -26.80
CA ALA A 378 6.04 -1.40 -27.28
C ALA A 378 7.21 -1.58 -28.27
N THR A 379 8.21 -2.38 -27.89
CA THR A 379 9.34 -2.74 -28.77
C THR A 379 8.99 -3.91 -29.69
N ASN A 380 8.51 -3.62 -30.89
CA ASN A 380 8.31 -4.62 -31.93
C ASN A 380 9.66 -5.10 -32.51
N LYS A 381 10.15 -6.26 -32.07
CA LYS A 381 11.16 -7.06 -32.78
C LYS A 381 10.49 -8.14 -33.62
N THR A 382 10.29 -7.87 -34.91
CA THR A 382 9.96 -8.90 -35.89
C THR A 382 11.21 -9.41 -36.60
N SER A 383 11.52 -10.69 -36.42
CA SER A 383 12.51 -11.43 -37.17
C SER A 383 11.92 -12.02 -38.46
N SER A 384 12.57 -11.80 -39.59
CA SER A 384 12.40 -12.66 -40.77
C SER A 384 13.60 -12.56 -41.72
N GLU A 385 14.39 -13.62 -41.81
CA GLU A 385 15.22 -13.88 -42.98
C GLU A 385 14.33 -14.47 -44.09
N ASN A 386 14.48 -14.00 -45.33
CA ASN A 386 14.60 -14.87 -46.50
C ASN A 386 14.88 -14.07 -47.78
N ASP A 387 15.76 -14.61 -48.62
CA ASP A 387 16.03 -14.12 -49.97
C ASP A 387 14.80 -14.25 -50.89
N THR A 388 14.58 -13.26 -51.76
CA THR A 388 14.64 -13.53 -53.23
C THR A 388 14.66 -12.23 -54.06
N LYS A 389 15.40 -12.28 -55.16
CA LYS A 389 15.44 -11.25 -56.21
C LYS A 389 14.13 -11.23 -57.01
N LEU A 390 13.67 -10.06 -57.43
CA LEU A 390 13.51 -9.70 -58.86
C LEU A 390 13.04 -8.24 -59.07
N ASP A 391 13.40 -7.71 -60.24
CA ASP A 391 13.13 -6.40 -60.84
C ASP A 391 11.79 -5.71 -60.46
N SER A 392 11.74 -4.39 -60.33
CA SER A 392 11.98 -3.51 -61.49
C SER A 392 12.05 -2.02 -61.13
N SER A 393 12.73 -1.26 -61.99
CA SER A 393 12.88 0.19 -61.92
C SER A 393 11.76 0.93 -62.67
N SER A 394 11.31 2.04 -62.09
CA SER A 394 11.09 3.28 -62.85
C SER A 394 11.17 4.47 -61.91
N ALA A 395 11.85 5.54 -62.36
CA ALA A 395 12.16 6.70 -61.54
C ALA A 395 11.03 7.74 -61.55
N MET A 396 11.18 8.69 -60.63
CA MET A 396 10.57 10.02 -60.61
C MET A 396 10.29 10.60 -62.00
N GLU A 397 9.19 11.34 -62.12
CA GLU A 397 9.32 12.76 -62.46
C GLU A 397 8.18 13.58 -61.83
N THR A 398 8.54 14.74 -61.30
CA THR A 398 7.67 15.76 -60.71
C THR A 398 7.48 16.88 -61.71
N GLU A 399 6.28 17.44 -61.87
CA GLU A 399 6.14 18.92 -61.89
C GLU A 399 4.70 19.45 -61.75
N ALA A 400 4.56 20.38 -60.79
CA ALA A 400 3.98 21.72 -60.91
C ALA A 400 2.65 21.96 -61.68
N THR A 401 1.63 22.29 -60.89
CA THR A 401 0.76 23.50 -61.00
C THR A 401 0.11 23.88 -62.35
N SER A 402 -1.23 24.00 -62.31
CA SER A 402 -1.89 25.18 -62.86
C SER A 402 -3.10 25.59 -62.01
N SER A 403 -3.28 26.90 -61.85
CA SER A 403 -4.43 27.55 -61.23
C SER A 403 -5.49 27.90 -62.29
N GLU A 404 -6.76 27.98 -61.92
CA GLU A 404 -7.48 29.28 -61.81
C GLU A 404 -8.93 29.13 -61.31
N LYS A 405 -9.33 30.09 -60.47
CA LYS A 405 -10.65 30.76 -60.37
C LYS A 405 -11.93 29.94 -60.58
N ASP A 406 -12.85 30.07 -59.62
CA ASP A 406 -13.91 31.07 -59.83
C ASP A 406 -14.43 31.70 -58.54
N THR A 407 -15.06 32.89 -58.67
CA THR A 407 -15.37 33.79 -57.55
C THR A 407 -16.85 34.19 -57.54
N LYS A 408 -17.49 34.19 -56.36
CA LYS A 408 -18.69 35.01 -56.02
C LYS A 408 -18.85 35.06 -54.49
N ALA A 409 -18.67 36.23 -53.89
CA ALA A 409 -19.74 37.19 -53.56
C ALA A 409 -20.66 36.62 -52.45
N THR A 410 -20.34 36.77 -51.17
CA THR A 410 -20.47 37.99 -50.33
C THR A 410 -21.93 38.47 -50.18
N GLU A 411 -22.49 38.34 -48.98
CA GLU A 411 -23.32 39.38 -48.37
C GLU A 411 -23.37 39.23 -46.84
N GLU A 412 -23.57 40.35 -46.14
CA GLU A 412 -23.32 40.51 -44.70
C GLU A 412 -24.59 40.31 -43.85
N SER A 413 -24.40 39.96 -42.56
CA SER A 413 -25.27 40.47 -41.48
C SER A 413 -24.64 40.21 -40.10
N GLN A 414 -24.01 41.24 -39.54
CA GLN A 414 -23.93 41.41 -38.08
C GLN A 414 -24.84 42.58 -37.71
N LEU A 415 -25.68 42.42 -36.68
CA LEU A 415 -25.66 43.24 -35.44
C LEU A 415 -26.97 43.13 -34.62
N LEU A 416 -26.78 43.17 -33.29
CA LEU A 416 -27.71 43.69 -32.26
C LEU A 416 -29.09 43.01 -32.09
N SER A 417 -29.20 42.13 -31.10
CA SER A 417 -29.71 42.51 -29.75
C SER A 417 -29.65 41.34 -28.76
#